data_AF-A7S7B6-F1
#
_entry.id   AF-A7S7B6-F1
#
_cell.length_a   1.000
_cell.length_b   1.000
_cell.length_c   1.000
_cell.angle_alpha   90.00
_cell.angle_beta   90.00
_cell.angle_gamma   90.00
#
_symmetry.space_group_name_H-M   'P 1'
#
loop_
_entity.id
_entity.type
_entity.pdbx_description
1 polymer ?
#
loop_
_entity_poly.entity_id
_entity_poly.type
_entity_poly.pdbx_seq_one_letter_code
_entity_poly.pdbx_strand_id
1 'polypeptide(L)'
;MFFQAPLPRCKIQQMRARGLTGVAPPSAYIPQCLDDGSYESVQCLQATQYCWCVGSNGFEIPGSREFGRPDCDDMTINLTTCHTDRMRALAWTGRLIINTFVPRCLPDGSFEAIQCQPATGKCWCVDVNGNELVGTRTDSKPVCTSRAGLSECQRERQRVLGWSGVAVDGTFVPECTADGGYERVQCHEVTGFCWCVDGNGNEIPKSRLQGRPVC
;
A
#
# COMPACT_ATOMS: atom_id res chain seq x y z
N MET A 1 5.58 46.50 22.36
CA MET A 1 6.50 45.34 22.38
C MET A 1 6.29 44.58 21.08
N PHE A 2 7.21 44.68 20.13
CA PHE A 2 7.14 43.92 18.88
C PHE A 2 7.67 42.52 19.17
N PHE A 3 6.78 41.51 19.15
CA PHE A 3 7.21 40.12 19.11
C PHE A 3 7.82 39.86 17.74
N GLN A 4 9.14 39.76 17.66
CA GLN A 4 9.80 39.33 16.45
C GLN A 4 9.46 37.84 16.24
N ALA A 5 8.69 37.54 15.20
CA ALA A 5 8.36 36.17 14.85
C ALA A 5 9.68 35.39 14.61
N PRO A 6 9.79 34.14 15.09
CA PRO A 6 11.00 33.35 14.87
C PRO A 6 11.25 33.15 13.39
N LEU A 7 12.53 33.26 12.98
CA LEU A 7 12.94 33.10 11.59
C LEU A 7 12.49 31.73 11.02
N PRO A 8 11.90 31.69 9.82
CA PRO A 8 11.51 30.44 9.16
C PRO A 8 12.69 29.49 8.94
N ARG A 9 12.41 28.18 8.96
CA ARG A 9 13.45 27.13 8.91
C ARG A 9 14.37 27.22 7.71
N CYS A 10 13.83 27.47 6.52
CA CYS A 10 14.65 27.58 5.31
C CYS A 10 15.66 28.73 5.42
N LYS A 11 15.22 29.90 5.92
CA LYS A 11 16.09 31.07 6.11
C LYS A 11 17.19 30.78 7.16
N ILE A 12 16.88 30.05 8.23
CA ILE A 12 17.90 29.59 9.21
C ILE A 12 18.95 28.69 8.53
N GLN A 13 18.52 27.72 7.72
CA GLN A 13 19.44 26.83 7.02
C GLN A 13 20.28 27.58 5.97
N GLN A 14 19.69 28.54 5.26
CA GLN A 14 20.39 29.40 4.32
C GLN A 14 21.48 30.23 4.99
N MET A 15 21.21 30.84 6.15
CA MET A 15 22.22 31.57 6.94
C MET A 15 23.35 30.65 7.41
N ARG A 16 23.02 29.45 7.89
CA ARG A 16 24.02 28.45 8.31
C ARG A 16 24.92 28.01 7.16
N ALA A 17 24.34 27.80 5.99
CA ALA A 17 25.09 27.40 4.79
C ALA A 17 26.04 28.50 4.29
N ARG A 18 25.65 29.78 4.42
CA ARG A 18 26.48 30.94 4.05
C ARG A 18 27.58 31.26 5.06
N GLY A 19 27.47 30.77 6.30
CA GLY A 19 28.45 31.00 7.35
C GLY A 19 28.62 32.49 7.71
N LEU A 20 29.68 32.80 8.46
CA LEU A 20 29.95 34.16 8.98
C LEU A 20 30.38 35.15 7.89
N THR A 21 30.96 34.65 6.80
CA THR A 21 31.44 35.47 5.66
C THR A 21 30.32 35.84 4.69
N GLY A 22 29.12 35.25 4.84
CA GLY A 22 28.00 35.46 3.92
C GLY A 22 28.16 34.75 2.56
N VAL A 23 29.29 34.08 2.33
CA VAL A 23 29.63 33.41 1.07
C VAL A 23 29.84 31.93 1.37
N ALA A 24 29.00 31.08 0.78
CA ALA A 24 29.14 29.63 0.92
C ALA A 24 30.27 29.08 0.02
N PRO A 25 30.89 27.96 0.40
CA PRO A 25 31.83 27.24 -0.46
C PRO A 25 31.21 26.88 -1.84
N PRO A 26 32.00 26.77 -2.92
CA PRO A 26 31.50 26.49 -4.26
C PRO A 26 30.63 25.23 -4.39
N SER A 27 30.92 24.19 -3.61
CA SER A 27 30.15 22.92 -3.59
C SER A 27 29.09 22.86 -2.51
N ALA A 28 28.92 23.92 -1.71
CA ALA A 28 27.97 23.92 -0.61
C ALA A 28 26.53 24.07 -1.14
N TYR A 29 25.65 23.23 -0.62
CA TYR A 29 24.22 23.38 -0.84
C TYR A 29 23.67 24.53 0.01
N ILE A 30 23.12 25.53 -0.66
CA ILE A 30 22.37 26.62 -0.04
C ILE A 30 20.89 26.41 -0.41
N PRO A 31 19.99 26.19 0.57
CA PRO A 31 18.58 26.01 0.26
C PRO A 31 17.98 27.28 -0.34
N GLN A 32 17.17 27.09 -1.37
CA GLN A 32 16.34 28.10 -2.02
C GLN A 32 15.05 28.29 -1.21
N CYS A 33 14.73 29.54 -0.88
CA CYS A 33 13.61 29.86 0.00
C CYS A 33 12.74 30.93 -0.66
N LEU A 34 11.42 30.74 -0.56
CA LEU A 34 10.43 31.77 -0.90
C LEU A 34 10.53 32.98 0.03
N ASP A 35 9.81 34.04 -0.31
CA ASP A 35 9.80 35.31 0.44
C ASP A 35 9.24 35.14 1.86
N ASP A 36 8.25 34.26 2.01
CA ASP A 36 7.66 33.90 3.31
C ASP A 36 8.58 33.03 4.19
N GLY A 37 9.71 32.57 3.63
CA GLY A 37 10.69 31.72 4.30
C GLY A 37 10.38 30.23 4.33
N SER A 38 9.36 29.78 3.59
CA SER A 38 9.21 28.38 3.21
C SER A 38 10.25 27.98 2.15
N TYR A 39 10.39 26.67 1.91
CA TYR A 39 11.26 26.17 0.84
C TYR A 39 10.59 26.35 -0.51
N GLU A 40 11.36 26.74 -1.52
CA GLU A 40 10.92 26.56 -2.90
C GLU A 40 10.69 25.06 -3.17
N SER A 41 9.62 24.71 -3.89
CA SER A 41 9.28 23.31 -4.20
C SER A 41 10.40 22.61 -4.98
N VAL A 42 11.18 23.36 -5.76
CA VAL A 42 12.40 22.91 -6.45
C VAL A 42 13.63 23.43 -5.71
N GLN A 43 14.56 22.54 -5.37
CA GLN A 43 15.88 22.90 -4.86
C GLN A 43 16.96 22.52 -5.87
N CYS A 44 18.00 23.35 -6.02
CA CYS A 44 19.04 23.16 -7.01
C CYS A 44 20.44 23.28 -6.42
N LEU A 45 21.35 22.37 -6.78
CA LEU A 45 22.76 22.51 -6.47
C LEU A 45 23.44 23.38 -7.53
N GLN A 46 23.80 24.60 -7.14
CA GLN A 46 24.38 25.61 -8.03
C GLN A 46 25.66 25.13 -8.74
N ALA A 47 26.43 24.24 -8.08
CA ALA A 47 27.68 23.71 -8.62
C ALA A 47 27.52 22.71 -9.76
N THR A 48 26.39 21.98 -9.82
CA THR A 48 26.26 20.78 -10.67
C THR A 48 25.01 20.77 -11.54
N GLN A 49 24.16 21.81 -11.48
CA GLN A 49 22.89 21.92 -12.22
C GLN A 49 21.85 20.82 -11.93
N TYR A 50 22.10 19.99 -10.93
CA TYR A 50 21.11 19.03 -10.45
C TYR A 50 20.09 19.73 -9.57
N CYS A 51 18.81 19.47 -9.81
CA CYS A 51 17.73 19.92 -8.95
C CYS A 51 16.86 18.73 -8.51
N TRP A 52 16.08 18.94 -7.45
CA TRP A 52 15.15 17.95 -6.88
C TRP A 52 13.94 18.66 -6.27
N CYS A 53 12.85 17.92 -6.10
CA CYS A 53 11.67 18.41 -5.40
C CYS A 53 11.82 18.27 -3.88
N VAL A 54 11.29 19.22 -3.12
CA VAL A 54 11.24 19.15 -1.65
C VAL A 54 9.83 19.40 -1.12
N GLY A 55 9.50 18.76 0.00
CA GLY A 55 8.28 19.06 0.75
C GLY A 55 8.37 20.38 1.52
N SER A 56 7.27 20.77 2.18
CA SER A 56 7.19 22.00 3.00
C SER A 56 8.20 22.05 4.16
N ASN A 57 8.75 20.90 4.56
CA ASN A 57 9.79 20.76 5.57
C ASN A 57 11.22 20.87 5.01
N GLY A 58 11.39 20.93 3.68
CA GLY A 58 12.67 21.02 2.99
C GLY A 58 13.37 19.67 2.75
N PHE A 59 12.70 18.55 3.00
CA PHE A 59 13.25 17.23 2.66
C PHE A 59 13.06 16.91 1.19
N GLU A 60 14.13 16.38 0.58
CA GLU A 60 14.13 15.86 -0.78
C GLU A 60 13.10 14.74 -0.92
N ILE A 61 12.28 14.85 -1.96
CA ILE A 61 11.37 13.79 -2.40
C ILE A 61 12.22 12.75 -3.14
N PRO A 62 12.29 11.49 -2.67
CA PRO A 62 13.10 10.46 -3.31
C PRO A 62 12.74 10.28 -4.79
N GLY A 63 13.76 10.17 -5.66
CA GLY A 63 13.57 9.97 -7.10
C GLY A 63 13.29 11.24 -7.91
N SER A 64 13.15 12.41 -7.26
CA SER A 64 12.92 13.69 -7.95
C SER A 64 14.20 14.38 -8.45
N ARG A 65 15.38 13.83 -8.12
CA ARG A 65 16.66 14.45 -8.46
C ARG A 65 17.03 14.18 -9.91
N GLU A 66 17.18 15.24 -10.68
CA GLU A 66 17.53 15.18 -12.09
C GLU A 66 18.42 16.36 -12.51
N PHE A 67 18.96 16.26 -13.73
CA PHE A 67 19.70 17.36 -14.33
C PHE A 67 18.71 18.39 -14.90
N GLY A 68 18.80 19.65 -14.47
CA GLY A 68 17.80 20.67 -14.77
C GLY A 68 16.72 20.77 -13.68
N ARG A 69 15.74 21.65 -13.89
CA ARG A 69 14.66 21.91 -12.91
C ARG A 69 13.49 20.92 -13.13
N PRO A 70 13.16 20.06 -12.15
CA PRO A 70 11.99 19.19 -12.23
C PRO A 70 10.68 19.96 -12.08
N ASP A 71 9.63 19.43 -12.71
CA ASP A 71 8.26 19.85 -12.45
C ASP A 71 7.81 19.27 -11.10
N CYS A 72 7.65 20.14 -10.10
CA CYS A 72 7.19 19.77 -8.76
C CYS A 72 5.71 20.12 -8.51
N ASP A 73 5.03 20.70 -9.52
CA ASP A 73 3.59 20.91 -9.49
C ASP A 73 2.87 19.63 -9.93
N ASP A 74 3.54 18.81 -10.75
CA ASP A 74 3.14 17.45 -11.08
C ASP A 74 3.83 16.42 -10.15
N MET A 75 3.25 16.20 -8.97
CA MET A 75 3.67 15.20 -7.96
C MET A 75 3.51 13.72 -8.43
N THR A 76 3.50 13.45 -9.73
CA THR A 76 3.36 12.12 -10.33
C THR A 76 4.67 11.50 -10.82
N ILE A 77 5.82 12.14 -10.61
CA ILE A 77 7.10 11.56 -11.03
C ILE A 77 7.48 10.38 -10.12
N ASN A 78 7.07 9.18 -10.55
CA ASN A 78 7.47 7.84 -10.09
C ASN A 78 7.06 7.39 -8.68
N LEU A 79 6.12 8.06 -8.01
CA LEU A 79 5.55 7.52 -6.77
C LEU A 79 4.54 6.41 -7.07
N THR A 80 4.91 5.18 -6.75
CA THR A 80 3.99 4.03 -6.69
C THR A 80 2.83 4.28 -5.72
N THR A 81 1.73 3.55 -5.87
CA THR A 81 0.55 3.63 -4.98
C THR A 81 0.92 3.57 -3.50
N CYS A 82 1.78 2.63 -3.09
CA CYS A 82 2.19 2.51 -1.68
C CYS A 82 2.92 3.75 -1.17
N HIS A 83 3.89 4.26 -1.94
CA HIS A 83 4.61 5.47 -1.57
C HIS A 83 3.66 6.67 -1.42
N THR A 84 2.68 6.79 -2.31
CA THR A 84 1.69 7.88 -2.27
C THR A 84 0.84 7.77 -1.02
N ASP A 85 0.33 6.58 -0.72
CA ASP A 85 -0.52 6.36 0.46
C ASP A 85 0.27 6.55 1.77
N ARG A 86 1.55 6.13 1.78
CA ARG A 86 2.47 6.39 2.88
C ARG A 86 2.68 7.87 3.13
N MET A 87 2.90 8.65 2.07
CA MET A 87 3.10 10.10 2.18
C MET A 87 1.83 10.83 2.62
N ARG A 88 0.66 10.44 2.09
CA ARG A 88 -0.65 10.94 2.56
C ARG A 88 -0.86 10.67 4.05
N ALA A 89 -0.58 9.44 4.50
CA ALA A 89 -0.71 9.07 5.91
C ALA A 89 0.24 9.85 6.84
N LEU A 90 1.38 10.31 6.32
CA LEU A 90 2.36 11.13 7.03
C LEU A 90 2.14 12.64 6.84
N ALA A 91 1.00 13.05 6.25
CA ALA A 91 0.68 14.43 5.90
C ALA A 91 1.80 15.13 5.11
N TRP A 92 2.57 14.38 4.31
CA TRP A 92 3.76 14.88 3.59
C TRP A 92 4.84 15.50 4.49
N THR A 93 4.69 15.39 5.81
CA THR A 93 5.60 15.93 6.82
C THR A 93 6.61 14.91 7.32
N GLY A 94 6.38 13.62 7.03
CA GLY A 94 7.15 12.50 7.57
C GLY A 94 6.88 12.24 9.07
N ARG A 95 5.93 12.94 9.69
CA ARG A 95 5.55 12.75 11.10
C ARG A 95 4.35 11.82 11.21
N LEU A 96 4.44 10.88 12.15
CA LEU A 96 3.33 10.00 12.50
C LEU A 96 2.23 10.83 13.17
N ILE A 97 1.06 10.87 12.54
CA ILE A 97 -0.17 11.28 13.19
C ILE A 97 -0.60 10.12 14.11
N ILE A 98 -0.89 10.42 15.37
CA ILE A 98 -1.25 9.41 16.38
C ILE A 98 -2.47 8.63 15.89
N ASN A 99 -2.40 7.29 15.96
CA ASN A 99 -3.41 6.34 15.49
C ASN A 99 -3.63 6.25 13.97
N THR A 100 -2.86 6.98 13.15
CA THR A 100 -2.92 6.85 11.69
C THR A 100 -2.16 5.60 11.23
N PHE A 101 -2.79 4.79 10.39
CA PHE A 101 -2.12 3.68 9.72
C PHE A 101 -1.20 4.23 8.61
N VAL A 102 0.07 3.86 8.67
CA VAL A 102 1.06 4.21 7.65
C VAL A 102 1.50 2.92 6.95
N PRO A 103 1.22 2.77 5.64
CA PRO A 103 1.59 1.56 4.92
C PRO A 103 3.11 1.38 4.82
N ARG A 104 3.54 0.13 4.87
CA ARG A 104 4.92 -0.30 4.62
C ARG A 104 5.08 -0.68 3.14
N CYS A 105 6.14 -0.17 2.53
CA CYS A 105 6.45 -0.37 1.13
C CYS A 105 7.79 -1.06 1.00
N LEU A 106 7.91 -1.94 0.01
CA LEU A 106 9.17 -2.51 -0.43
C LEU A 106 10.01 -1.46 -1.18
N PRO A 107 11.33 -1.69 -1.39
CA PRO A 107 12.19 -0.74 -2.09
C PRO A 107 11.75 -0.43 -3.53
N ASP A 108 11.01 -1.34 -4.17
CA ASP A 108 10.44 -1.16 -5.51
C ASP A 108 9.12 -0.35 -5.51
N GLY A 109 8.64 0.04 -4.33
CA GLY A 109 7.40 0.78 -4.13
C GLY A 109 6.12 -0.05 -4.13
N SER A 110 6.22 -1.37 -4.26
CA SER A 110 5.09 -2.26 -4.01
C SER A 110 4.77 -2.32 -2.50
N PHE A 111 3.55 -2.71 -2.16
CA PHE A 111 3.19 -2.92 -0.75
C PHE A 111 3.92 -4.15 -0.21
N GLU A 112 4.45 -4.04 1.02
CA GLU A 112 4.82 -5.26 1.75
C GLU A 112 3.58 -6.14 1.89
N ALA A 113 3.71 -7.43 1.57
CA ALA A 113 2.59 -8.38 1.64
C ALA A 113 1.95 -8.45 3.04
N ILE A 114 2.72 -8.17 4.09
CA ILE A 114 2.23 -8.04 5.46
C ILE A 114 2.23 -6.55 5.85
N GLN A 115 1.08 -6.03 6.26
CA GLN A 115 0.93 -4.71 6.88
C GLN A 115 0.67 -4.87 8.38
N CYS A 116 1.13 -3.93 9.20
CA CYS A 116 0.79 -3.93 10.63
C CYS A 116 0.55 -2.50 11.11
N GLN A 117 -0.45 -2.33 11.97
CA GLN A 117 -0.77 -1.07 12.63
C GLN A 117 -0.16 -1.06 14.04
N PRO A 118 0.90 -0.28 14.30
CA PRO A 118 1.59 -0.29 15.59
C PRO A 118 0.68 0.11 16.76
N ALA A 119 -0.28 1.01 16.51
CA ALA A 119 -1.19 1.51 17.54
C ALA A 119 -2.12 0.41 18.11
N THR A 120 -2.50 -0.57 17.29
CA THR A 120 -3.41 -1.67 17.69
C THR A 120 -2.68 -3.00 17.85
N GLY A 121 -1.45 -3.12 17.37
CA GLY A 121 -0.69 -4.37 17.33
C GLY A 121 -1.16 -5.38 16.28
N LYS A 122 -2.19 -5.04 15.49
CA LYS A 122 -2.76 -5.96 14.48
C LYS A 122 -1.93 -5.95 13.19
N CYS A 123 -1.78 -7.11 12.58
CA CYS A 123 -1.16 -7.30 11.27
C CYS A 123 -2.12 -8.04 10.32
N TRP A 124 -2.03 -7.78 9.01
CA TRP A 124 -2.84 -8.43 7.98
C TRP A 124 -2.07 -8.57 6.67
N CYS A 125 -2.55 -9.42 5.77
CA CYS A 125 -2.02 -9.50 4.41
C CYS A 125 -2.71 -8.48 3.49
N VAL A 126 -2.00 -8.00 2.47
CA VAL A 126 -2.55 -7.11 1.45
C VAL A 126 -2.37 -7.62 0.03
N ASP A 127 -3.24 -7.17 -0.87
CA ASP A 127 -3.10 -7.37 -2.31
C ASP A 127 -2.06 -6.42 -2.93
N VAL A 128 -1.88 -6.50 -4.26
CA VAL A 128 -0.95 -5.65 -5.02
C VAL A 128 -1.27 -4.14 -4.95
N ASN A 129 -2.51 -3.80 -4.59
CA ASN A 129 -2.98 -2.42 -4.44
C ASN A 129 -2.97 -1.96 -2.97
N GLY A 130 -2.53 -2.81 -2.04
CA GLY A 130 -2.49 -2.49 -0.61
C GLY A 130 -3.80 -2.72 0.14
N ASN A 131 -4.82 -3.30 -0.50
CA ASN A 131 -6.08 -3.63 0.16
C ASN A 131 -5.92 -4.84 1.06
N GLU A 132 -6.52 -4.79 2.24
CA GLU A 132 -6.53 -5.90 3.18
C GLU A 132 -7.23 -7.13 2.61
N LEU A 133 -6.54 -8.27 2.66
CA LEU A 133 -7.13 -9.57 2.36
C LEU A 133 -7.98 -10.03 3.55
N VAL A 134 -9.28 -10.19 3.31
CA VAL A 134 -10.27 -10.52 4.34
C VAL A 134 -9.86 -11.79 5.12
N GLY A 135 -10.00 -11.77 6.44
CA GLY A 135 -9.69 -12.92 7.30
C GLY A 135 -8.19 -13.13 7.60
N THR A 136 -7.31 -12.23 7.16
CA THR A 136 -5.86 -12.34 7.45
C THR A 136 -5.40 -11.51 8.64
N ARG A 137 -6.29 -10.71 9.26
CA ARG A 137 -5.95 -9.83 10.38
C ARG A 137 -5.79 -10.59 11.69
N THR A 138 -4.60 -10.52 12.28
CA THR A 138 -4.24 -11.23 13.52
C THR A 138 -3.38 -10.37 14.46
N ASP A 139 -3.13 -10.84 15.68
CA ASP A 139 -2.20 -10.22 16.66
C ASP A 139 -0.72 -10.53 16.39
N SER A 140 -0.44 -11.30 15.34
CA SER A 140 0.91 -11.75 14.97
C SER A 140 1.13 -11.55 13.47
N LYS A 141 2.35 -11.77 12.97
CA LYS A 141 2.58 -11.66 11.52
C LYS A 141 1.90 -12.84 10.78
N PRO A 142 0.91 -12.59 9.90
CA PRO A 142 0.28 -13.66 9.13
C PRO A 142 1.20 -14.20 8.03
N VAL A 143 0.88 -15.39 7.53
CA VAL A 143 1.57 -16.00 6.37
C VAL A 143 0.83 -15.60 5.09
N CYS A 144 1.42 -14.70 4.31
CA CYS A 144 0.84 -14.22 3.06
C CYS A 144 1.32 -15.09 1.88
N THR A 145 0.55 -16.12 1.55
CA THR A 145 0.72 -16.94 0.33
C THR A 145 -0.34 -16.57 -0.71
N SER A 146 -0.27 -17.16 -1.92
CA SER A 146 -1.37 -17.06 -2.90
C SER A 146 -2.72 -17.58 -2.40
N ARG A 147 -2.73 -18.28 -1.25
CA ARG A 147 -3.94 -18.76 -0.56
C ARG A 147 -4.37 -17.86 0.61
N ALA A 148 -3.62 -16.81 0.91
CA ALA A 148 -3.96 -15.89 2.00
C ALA A 148 -5.24 -15.12 1.64
N GLY A 149 -6.14 -14.97 2.61
CA GLY A 149 -7.44 -14.33 2.42
C GLY A 149 -8.49 -15.16 1.71
N LEU A 150 -8.13 -16.34 1.18
CA LEU A 150 -9.13 -17.26 0.64
C LEU A 150 -9.91 -17.90 1.77
N SER A 151 -11.23 -17.92 1.61
CA SER A 151 -12.14 -18.71 2.42
C SER A 151 -11.85 -20.22 2.25
N GLU A 152 -12.50 -21.04 3.07
CA GLU A 152 -12.37 -22.50 2.96
C GLU A 152 -12.84 -23.01 1.58
N CYS A 153 -14.03 -22.60 1.13
CA CYS A 153 -14.55 -22.93 -0.20
C CYS A 153 -13.59 -22.52 -1.32
N GLN A 154 -13.10 -21.28 -1.30
CA GLN A 154 -12.21 -20.77 -2.35
C GLN A 154 -10.87 -21.53 -2.35
N ARG A 155 -10.37 -21.91 -1.19
CA ARG A 155 -9.14 -22.70 -1.05
C ARG A 155 -9.32 -24.12 -1.58
N GLU A 156 -10.46 -24.75 -1.31
CA GLU A 156 -10.79 -26.05 -1.88
C GLU A 156 -10.95 -25.98 -3.40
N ARG A 157 -11.68 -24.99 -3.90
CA ARG A 157 -11.83 -24.72 -5.33
C ARG A 157 -10.48 -24.59 -6.02
N GLN A 158 -9.57 -23.78 -5.48
CA GLN A 158 -8.24 -23.59 -6.04
C GLN A 158 -7.37 -24.85 -5.96
N ARG A 159 -7.51 -25.68 -4.92
CA ARG A 159 -6.79 -26.96 -4.81
C ARG A 159 -7.18 -27.91 -5.94
N VAL A 160 -8.46 -27.94 -6.31
CA VAL A 160 -8.97 -28.80 -7.38
C VAL A 160 -8.62 -28.27 -8.77
N LEU A 161 -8.79 -26.96 -8.99
CA LEU A 161 -8.52 -26.34 -10.29
C LEU A 161 -7.03 -26.20 -10.62
N GLY A 162 -6.17 -26.23 -9.60
CA GLY A 162 -4.72 -26.06 -9.76
C GLY A 162 -4.36 -24.73 -10.45
N TRP A 163 -3.21 -24.72 -11.13
CA TRP A 163 -2.74 -23.55 -11.89
C TRP A 163 -3.50 -23.37 -13.21
N SER A 164 -3.95 -24.47 -13.84
CA SER A 164 -4.63 -24.45 -15.15
C SER A 164 -6.01 -23.81 -15.08
N GLY A 165 -6.63 -23.71 -13.90
CA GLY A 165 -8.00 -23.23 -13.76
C GLY A 165 -9.03 -24.25 -14.27
N VAL A 166 -8.59 -25.47 -14.60
CA VAL A 166 -9.41 -26.54 -15.17
C VAL A 166 -9.26 -27.76 -14.29
N ALA A 167 -10.36 -28.24 -13.74
CA ALA A 167 -10.40 -29.48 -12.98
C ALA A 167 -10.15 -30.68 -13.89
N VAL A 168 -9.51 -31.71 -13.35
CA VAL A 168 -9.43 -33.01 -14.01
C VAL A 168 -10.85 -33.57 -14.17
N ASP A 169 -11.14 -34.17 -15.33
CA ASP A 169 -12.45 -34.74 -15.64
C ASP A 169 -12.96 -35.64 -14.50
N GLY A 170 -14.21 -35.40 -14.11
CA GLY A 170 -14.86 -36.13 -13.02
C GLY A 170 -14.50 -35.65 -11.61
N THR A 171 -13.72 -34.58 -11.45
CA THR A 171 -13.45 -33.99 -10.13
C THR A 171 -14.52 -32.97 -9.76
N PHE A 172 -15.02 -33.04 -8.52
CA PHE A 172 -15.93 -32.05 -7.97
C PHE A 172 -15.20 -30.73 -7.70
N VAL A 173 -15.75 -29.63 -8.20
CA VAL A 173 -15.28 -28.27 -7.94
C VAL A 173 -16.35 -27.54 -7.11
N PRO A 174 -16.05 -27.11 -5.88
CA PRO A 174 -17.05 -26.40 -5.09
C PRO A 174 -17.39 -25.03 -5.68
N GLU A 175 -18.68 -24.71 -5.66
CA GLU A 175 -19.24 -23.39 -5.98
C GLU A 175 -19.21 -22.50 -4.73
N CYS A 176 -18.60 -21.33 -4.85
CA CYS A 176 -18.47 -20.39 -3.75
C CYS A 176 -19.29 -19.13 -4.02
N THR A 177 -19.89 -18.57 -2.98
CA THR A 177 -20.55 -17.27 -3.03
C THR A 177 -19.54 -16.15 -3.27
N ALA A 178 -20.02 -14.96 -3.62
CA ALA A 178 -19.17 -13.77 -3.79
C ALA A 178 -18.35 -13.43 -2.52
N ASP A 179 -18.93 -13.68 -1.34
CA ASP A 179 -18.27 -13.47 -0.04
C ASP A 179 -17.33 -14.62 0.35
N GLY A 180 -17.21 -15.65 -0.51
CA GLY A 180 -16.35 -16.81 -0.30
C GLY A 180 -16.97 -17.94 0.51
N GLY A 181 -18.21 -17.82 0.97
CA GLY A 181 -18.93 -18.97 1.57
C GLY A 181 -19.19 -20.07 0.54
N TYR A 182 -19.63 -21.25 0.99
CA TYR A 182 -20.17 -22.26 0.08
C TYR A 182 -21.54 -21.83 -0.42
N GLU A 183 -21.80 -21.97 -1.72
CA GLU A 183 -23.16 -21.89 -2.23
C GLU A 183 -24.03 -22.95 -1.56
N ARG A 184 -25.27 -22.60 -1.18
CA ARG A 184 -26.18 -23.53 -0.46
C ARG A 184 -26.45 -24.82 -1.23
N VAL A 185 -26.40 -24.74 -2.56
CA VAL A 185 -26.50 -25.87 -3.48
C VAL A 185 -25.14 -26.07 -4.14
N GLN A 186 -24.62 -27.29 -4.08
CA GLN A 186 -23.41 -27.70 -4.79
C GLN A 186 -23.79 -28.68 -5.89
N CYS A 187 -23.21 -28.53 -7.08
CA CYS A 187 -23.48 -29.39 -8.23
C CYS A 187 -22.19 -30.00 -8.77
N HIS A 188 -22.24 -31.30 -9.09
CA HIS A 188 -21.17 -31.97 -9.80
C HIS A 188 -21.47 -31.96 -11.30
N GLU A 189 -20.85 -31.04 -12.04
CA GLU A 189 -21.19 -30.76 -13.45
C GLU A 189 -21.20 -32.00 -14.35
N VAL A 190 -20.23 -32.90 -14.19
CA VAL A 190 -20.13 -34.11 -15.04
C VAL A 190 -21.21 -35.15 -14.74
N THR A 191 -21.58 -35.35 -13.47
CA THR A 191 -22.55 -36.40 -13.10
C THR A 191 -23.99 -35.88 -13.07
N GLY A 192 -24.18 -34.56 -13.02
CA GLY A 192 -25.48 -33.90 -12.95
C GLY A 192 -26.17 -34.02 -11.58
N PHE A 193 -25.49 -34.58 -10.56
CA PHE A 193 -25.99 -34.61 -9.20
C PHE A 193 -25.69 -33.30 -8.47
N CYS A 194 -26.68 -32.79 -7.75
CA CYS A 194 -26.52 -31.67 -6.83
C CYS A 194 -27.04 -32.02 -5.44
N TRP A 195 -26.55 -31.32 -4.42
CA TRP A 195 -26.92 -31.51 -3.01
C TRP A 195 -26.90 -30.19 -2.24
N CYS A 196 -27.59 -30.14 -1.10
CA CYS A 196 -27.52 -29.00 -0.18
C CYS A 196 -26.28 -29.14 0.71
N VAL A 197 -25.68 -28.02 1.09
CA VAL A 197 -24.57 -27.99 2.07
C VAL A 197 -24.86 -27.08 3.27
N ASP A 198 -24.19 -27.36 4.38
CA ASP A 198 -24.14 -26.48 5.54
C ASP A 198 -23.15 -25.30 5.33
N GLY A 199 -23.00 -24.44 6.33
CA GLY A 199 -22.09 -23.28 6.26
C GLY A 199 -20.60 -23.63 6.11
N ASN A 200 -20.22 -24.88 6.36
CA ASN A 200 -18.85 -25.40 6.21
C ASN A 200 -18.70 -26.21 4.91
N GLY A 201 -19.73 -26.29 4.06
CA GLY A 201 -19.69 -27.04 2.81
C GLY A 201 -19.97 -28.54 2.95
N ASN A 202 -20.39 -29.02 4.12
CA ASN A 202 -20.72 -30.44 4.29
C ASN A 202 -22.10 -30.74 3.72
N GLU A 203 -22.20 -31.86 3.00
CA GLU A 203 -23.48 -32.32 2.44
C GLU A 203 -24.52 -32.60 3.53
N ILE A 204 -25.71 -32.04 3.35
CA ILE A 204 -26.88 -32.33 4.19
C ILE A 204 -27.43 -33.71 3.78
N PRO A 205 -27.59 -34.66 4.72
CA PRO A 205 -28.07 -36.00 4.39
C PRO A 205 -29.40 -36.00 3.63
N LYS A 206 -29.50 -36.90 2.64
CA LYS A 206 -30.70 -37.07 1.77
C LYS A 206 -31.06 -35.86 0.89
N SER A 207 -30.16 -34.90 0.72
CA SER A 207 -30.37 -33.77 -0.19
C SER A 207 -29.90 -34.01 -1.63
N ARG A 208 -29.06 -35.03 -1.86
CA ARG A 208 -28.49 -35.33 -3.17
C ARG A 208 -29.52 -35.90 -4.14
N LEU A 209 -29.65 -35.26 -5.29
CA LEU A 209 -30.53 -35.67 -6.39
C LEU A 209 -29.96 -35.25 -7.74
N GLN A 210 -30.48 -35.85 -8.82
CA GLN A 210 -30.10 -35.45 -10.18
C GLN A 210 -30.88 -34.17 -10.55
N GLY A 211 -30.16 -33.07 -10.76
CA GLY A 211 -30.74 -31.72 -10.85
C GLY A 211 -30.66 -30.92 -9.54
N ARG A 212 -31.15 -29.68 -9.55
CA ARG A 212 -30.91 -28.70 -8.48
C ARG A 212 -31.92 -28.85 -7.31
N PRO A 213 -31.49 -29.20 -6.07
CA PRO A 213 -32.37 -29.29 -4.91
C PRO A 213 -32.85 -27.92 -4.43
N VAL A 214 -33.95 -27.92 -3.67
CA VAL A 214 -34.42 -26.75 -2.92
C VAL A 214 -33.78 -26.75 -1.54
N CYS A 215 -32.99 -25.71 -1.29
CA CYS A 215 -32.31 -25.40 -0.03
C CYS A 215 -32.59 -23.91 0.28
#